data_AF-A0A2R7DXY5-F1
#
_entry.id   AF-A0A2R7DXY5-F1
#
_cell.length_a   1.000
_cell.length_b   1.000
_cell.length_c   1.000
_cell.angle_alpha   90.00
_cell.angle_beta   90.00
_cell.angle_gamma   90.00
#
_symmetry.space_group_name_H-M   'P 1'
#
loop_
_entity.id
_entity.type
_entity.pdbx_description
1 polymer ?
#
loop_
_entity_poly.entity_id
_entity_poly.type
_entity_poly.pdbx_seq_one_letter_code
_entity_poly.pdbx_strand_id
1 'polypeptide(L)'
;MNGRFEFIQWGRAILLTLLSLVVAISIALFIVINISPFFITIPKHLLGLSAAELMADYGNVIKYIQLPTQRVFKLRYLPIDPSAVHHFKDVKRLILLNEAVMLASIPLLVCGLKKQKRQNQLWRLILPFQMLFILLLFSGFMGITNFNAFFIKFHYLFFSNMDWLFDPRTTPIILLMPEKFFTVLFGLWLGFTLIILLLIWGWIKLMLRIFFNKART
;
A
#
# COMPACT_ATOMS: atom_id res chain seq x y z
N MET A 1 40.31 1.81 -13.79
CA MET A 1 39.12 1.15 -14.37
C MET A 1 38.03 0.75 -13.36
N ASN A 2 38.14 1.05 -12.06
CA ASN A 2 37.17 0.59 -11.03
C ASN A 2 35.92 1.47 -10.83
N GLY A 3 35.94 2.75 -11.22
CA GLY A 3 34.85 3.69 -10.90
C GLY A 3 33.50 3.34 -11.55
N ARG A 4 33.50 2.90 -12.82
CA ARG A 4 32.25 2.54 -13.53
C ARG A 4 31.57 1.30 -12.94
N PHE A 5 32.35 0.29 -12.55
CA PHE A 5 31.81 -0.92 -11.94
C PHE A 5 31.18 -0.61 -10.57
N GLU A 6 31.89 0.13 -9.72
CA GLU A 6 31.39 0.57 -8.42
C GLU A 6 30.09 1.38 -8.53
N PHE A 7 30.04 2.34 -9.47
CA PHE A 7 28.84 3.12 -9.74
C PHE A 7 27.64 2.26 -10.13
N ILE A 8 27.83 1.27 -11.02
CA ILE A 8 26.78 0.35 -11.44
C ILE A 8 26.27 -0.48 -10.26
N GLN A 9 27.14 -0.94 -9.37
CA GLN A 9 26.75 -1.78 -8.23
C GLN A 9 25.98 -0.98 -7.17
N TRP A 10 26.35 0.28 -6.93
CA TRP A 10 25.57 1.19 -6.09
C TRP A 10 24.22 1.54 -6.71
N GLY A 11 24.17 1.84 -8.01
CA GLY A 11 22.91 2.05 -8.72
C GLY A 11 21.97 0.85 -8.61
N ARG A 12 22.49 -0.38 -8.76
CA ARG A 12 21.73 -1.61 -8.56
C ARG A 12 21.22 -1.78 -7.13
N ALA A 13 22.03 -1.43 -6.12
CA ALA A 13 21.60 -1.49 -4.73
C ALA A 13 20.43 -0.52 -4.46
N ILE A 14 20.53 0.73 -4.94
CA ILE A 14 19.47 1.73 -4.81
C ILE A 14 18.19 1.25 -5.51
N LEU A 15 18.29 0.79 -6.77
CA LEU A 15 17.14 0.26 -7.51
C LEU A 15 16.48 -0.92 -6.80
N LEU A 16 17.27 -1.82 -6.21
CA LEU A 16 16.75 -2.97 -5.49
C LEU A 16 16.11 -2.57 -4.16
N THR A 17 16.60 -1.52 -3.49
CA THR A 17 15.95 -0.92 -2.32
C THR A 17 14.63 -0.26 -2.69
N LEU A 18 14.57 0.49 -3.79
CA LEU A 18 13.32 1.06 -4.31
C LEU A 18 12.32 -0.03 -4.71
N LEU A 19 12.79 -1.10 -5.35
CA LEU A 19 11.96 -2.26 -5.66
C LEU A 19 11.45 -2.95 -4.38
N SER A 20 12.27 -3.01 -3.33
CA SER A 20 11.85 -3.52 -2.01
C SER A 20 10.75 -2.66 -1.41
N LEU A 21 10.86 -1.33 -1.54
CA LEU A 21 9.80 -0.40 -1.15
C LEU A 21 8.51 -0.65 -1.92
N VAL A 22 8.57 -0.74 -3.25
CA VAL A 22 7.40 -1.01 -4.10
C VAL A 22 6.71 -2.31 -3.69
N VAL A 23 7.47 -3.40 -3.50
CA VAL A 23 6.91 -4.67 -3.03
C VAL A 23 6.24 -4.51 -1.65
N ALA A 24 6.91 -3.83 -0.72
CA ALA A 24 6.40 -3.66 0.64
C ALA A 24 5.09 -2.84 0.67
N ILE A 25 5.05 -1.68 -0.02
CA ILE A 25 3.84 -0.83 -0.06
C ILE A 25 2.69 -1.54 -0.76
N SER A 26 2.96 -2.32 -1.81
CA SER A 26 1.93 -2.99 -2.59
C SER A 26 1.32 -4.17 -1.83
N ILE A 27 2.14 -4.98 -1.16
CA ILE A 27 1.67 -6.05 -0.27
C ILE A 27 0.91 -5.45 0.91
N ALA A 28 1.45 -4.40 1.55
CA ALA A 28 0.78 -3.75 2.66
C ALA A 28 -0.59 -3.20 2.26
N LEU A 29 -0.71 -2.59 1.08
CA LEU A 29 -1.99 -2.07 0.58
C LEU A 29 -2.98 -3.21 0.34
N PHE A 30 -2.54 -4.31 -0.27
CA PHE A 30 -3.38 -5.50 -0.45
C PHE A 30 -3.89 -6.04 0.89
N ILE A 31 -3.02 -6.16 1.90
CA ILE A 31 -3.41 -6.60 3.25
C ILE A 31 -4.45 -5.66 3.84
N VAL A 32 -4.18 -4.35 3.84
CA VAL A 32 -5.03 -3.33 4.46
C VAL A 32 -6.42 -3.29 3.83
N ILE A 33 -6.53 -3.40 2.50
CA ILE A 33 -7.82 -3.47 1.81
C ILE A 33 -8.62 -4.69 2.28
N ASN A 34 -7.97 -5.86 2.38
CA ASN A 34 -8.65 -7.10 2.76
C ASN A 34 -9.06 -7.14 4.26
N ILE A 35 -8.34 -6.45 5.14
CA ILE A 35 -8.72 -6.35 6.57
C ILE A 35 -9.60 -5.13 6.87
N SER A 36 -9.79 -4.23 5.91
CA SER A 36 -10.59 -3.01 6.08
C SER A 36 -12.02 -3.23 6.61
N PRO A 37 -12.74 -4.35 6.34
CA PRO A 37 -14.07 -4.57 6.91
C PRO A 37 -14.10 -4.56 8.46
N PHE A 38 -12.97 -4.83 9.12
CA PHE A 38 -12.88 -4.80 10.59
C PHE A 38 -12.83 -3.38 11.17
N PHE A 39 -12.62 -2.36 10.34
CA PHE A 39 -12.42 -0.98 10.78
C PHE A 39 -13.56 -0.05 10.38
N ILE A 40 -14.56 -0.54 9.65
CA ILE A 40 -15.69 0.28 9.24
C ILE A 40 -16.50 0.74 10.45
N THR A 41 -17.12 1.91 10.32
CA THR A 41 -18.07 2.41 11.30
C THR A 41 -19.47 1.89 10.96
N ILE A 42 -20.22 1.43 11.96
CA ILE A 42 -21.61 1.01 11.81
C ILE A 42 -22.49 1.99 12.59
N PRO A 43 -23.08 3.02 11.95
CA PRO A 43 -23.97 3.96 12.62
C PRO A 43 -25.25 3.26 13.09
N LYS A 44 -25.71 3.57 14.30
CA LYS A 44 -26.81 2.82 14.96
C LYS A 44 -28.17 2.86 14.26
N HIS A 45 -28.40 3.76 13.29
CA HIS A 45 -29.68 3.90 12.59
C HIS A 45 -29.52 4.42 11.15
N LEU A 46 -28.51 3.96 10.40
CA LEU A 46 -28.33 4.43 9.03
C LEU A 46 -29.44 3.88 8.10
N LEU A 47 -30.42 4.73 7.78
CA LEU A 47 -31.57 4.40 6.92
C LEU A 47 -32.37 3.16 7.38
N GLY A 48 -32.34 2.83 8.67
CA GLY A 48 -32.99 1.64 9.22
C GLY A 48 -32.32 0.30 8.85
N LEU A 49 -31.13 0.34 8.23
CA LEU A 49 -30.40 -0.87 7.82
C LEU A 49 -29.68 -1.53 8.99
N SER A 50 -29.64 -2.86 8.96
CA SER A 50 -28.87 -3.67 9.90
C SER A 50 -27.37 -3.62 9.62
N ALA A 51 -26.56 -3.96 10.62
CA ALA A 51 -25.11 -4.09 10.49
C ALA A 51 -24.69 -5.05 9.35
N ALA A 52 -25.44 -6.14 9.17
CA ALA A 52 -25.17 -7.13 8.13
C ALA A 52 -25.41 -6.59 6.72
N GLU A 53 -26.45 -5.78 6.53
CA GLU A 53 -26.75 -5.13 5.24
C GLU A 53 -25.70 -4.09 4.88
N LEU A 54 -25.27 -3.28 5.85
CA LEU A 54 -24.18 -2.32 5.67
C LEU A 54 -22.85 -3.01 5.35
N MET A 55 -22.55 -4.13 6.03
CA MET A 55 -21.37 -4.93 5.74
C MET A 55 -21.43 -5.58 4.35
N ALA A 56 -22.62 -5.99 3.89
CA ALA A 56 -22.80 -6.54 2.54
C ALA A 56 -22.49 -5.49 1.47
N ASP A 57 -22.94 -4.25 1.66
CA ASP A 57 -22.65 -3.14 0.74
C ASP A 57 -21.17 -2.75 0.75
N TYR A 58 -20.54 -2.67 1.93
CA TYR A 58 -19.10 -2.48 2.02
C TYR A 58 -18.33 -3.63 1.34
N GLY A 59 -18.76 -4.87 1.53
CA GLY A 59 -18.20 -6.03 0.84
C GLY A 59 -18.32 -5.94 -0.69
N ASN A 60 -19.39 -5.33 -1.20
CA ASN A 60 -19.53 -5.07 -2.64
C ASN A 60 -18.53 -4.00 -3.14
N VAL A 61 -18.18 -3.00 -2.31
CA VAL A 61 -17.09 -2.06 -2.63
C VAL A 61 -15.78 -2.81 -2.80
N ILE A 62 -15.39 -3.61 -1.81
CA ILE A 62 -14.12 -4.37 -1.84
C ILE A 62 -14.08 -5.32 -3.04
N LYS A 63 -15.16 -6.07 -3.28
CA LYS A 63 -15.27 -6.93 -4.47
C LYS A 63 -15.14 -6.13 -5.76
N TYR A 64 -15.79 -4.96 -5.86
CA TYR A 64 -15.73 -4.15 -7.07
C TYR A 64 -14.31 -3.64 -7.35
N ILE A 65 -13.62 -3.10 -6.35
CA ILE A 65 -12.29 -2.49 -6.57
C ILE A 65 -11.19 -3.53 -6.81
N GLN A 66 -11.34 -4.77 -6.30
CA GLN A 66 -10.32 -5.83 -6.44
C GLN A 66 -10.60 -6.83 -7.56
N LEU A 67 -11.86 -7.11 -7.93
CA LEU A 67 -12.15 -8.13 -8.96
C LEU A 67 -12.19 -7.49 -10.36
N PRO A 68 -11.28 -7.85 -11.29
CA PRO A 68 -11.31 -7.32 -12.65
C PRO A 68 -12.62 -7.65 -13.40
N THR A 69 -13.22 -8.80 -13.07
CA THR A 69 -14.44 -9.31 -13.69
C THR A 69 -15.69 -8.51 -13.29
N GLN A 70 -15.69 -7.85 -12.14
CA GLN A 70 -16.82 -7.06 -11.65
C GLN A 70 -16.89 -5.70 -12.37
N ARG A 71 -17.50 -5.65 -13.56
CA ARG A 71 -17.52 -4.43 -14.39
C ARG A 71 -18.46 -3.34 -13.88
N VAL A 72 -19.56 -3.72 -13.24
CA VAL A 72 -20.59 -2.80 -12.75
C VAL A 72 -20.47 -2.65 -11.24
N PHE A 73 -20.38 -1.42 -10.77
CA PHE A 73 -20.48 -1.12 -9.35
C PHE A 73 -21.94 -0.86 -8.99
N LYS A 74 -22.42 -1.56 -7.96
CA LYS A 74 -23.75 -1.35 -7.40
C LYS A 74 -23.73 -1.73 -5.92
N LEU A 75 -24.45 -0.95 -5.13
CA LEU A 75 -24.80 -1.29 -3.77
C LEU A 75 -26.19 -1.96 -3.78
N ARG A 76 -26.45 -2.80 -2.79
CA ARG A 76 -27.70 -3.54 -2.64
C ARG A 76 -28.71 -2.78 -1.78
N TYR A 77 -28.25 -2.04 -0.77
CA TYR A 77 -29.13 -1.43 0.23
C TYR A 77 -29.01 0.10 0.27
N LEU A 78 -27.80 0.63 0.25
CA LEU A 78 -27.54 2.07 0.27
C LEU A 78 -27.70 2.70 -1.12
N PRO A 79 -28.28 3.90 -1.22
CA PRO A 79 -28.23 4.69 -2.44
C PRO A 79 -26.79 5.13 -2.73
N ILE A 80 -26.50 5.40 -4.01
CA ILE A 80 -25.21 5.92 -4.43
C ILE A 80 -25.35 6.80 -5.66
N ASP A 81 -24.69 7.95 -5.64
CA ASP A 81 -24.71 8.88 -6.75
C ASP A 81 -23.78 8.44 -7.90
N PRO A 82 -24.09 8.84 -9.16
CA PRO A 82 -23.24 8.57 -10.32
C PRO A 82 -21.80 9.08 -10.17
N SER A 83 -21.61 10.24 -9.52
CA SER A 83 -20.28 10.80 -9.24
C SER A 83 -19.47 9.86 -8.34
N ALA A 84 -20.06 9.36 -7.26
CA ALA A 84 -19.39 8.38 -6.40
C ALA A 84 -19.04 7.08 -7.14
N VAL A 85 -19.94 6.59 -8.00
CA VAL A 85 -19.66 5.43 -8.88
C VAL A 85 -18.46 5.71 -9.79
N HIS A 86 -18.35 6.92 -10.34
CA HIS A 86 -17.20 7.34 -11.14
C HIS A 86 -15.90 7.33 -10.33
N HIS A 87 -15.91 7.88 -9.11
CA HIS A 87 -14.76 7.84 -8.23
C HIS A 87 -14.32 6.40 -7.90
N PHE A 88 -15.24 5.50 -7.55
CA PHE A 88 -14.90 4.09 -7.29
C PHE A 88 -14.30 3.39 -8.50
N LYS A 89 -14.68 3.77 -9.73
CA LYS A 89 -14.07 3.27 -10.96
C LYS A 89 -12.62 3.72 -11.09
N ASP A 90 -12.31 4.96 -10.73
CA ASP A 90 -10.93 5.46 -10.71
C ASP A 90 -10.10 4.76 -9.63
N VAL A 91 -10.65 4.59 -8.42
CA VAL A 91 -10.02 3.81 -7.34
C VAL A 91 -9.74 2.37 -7.80
N LYS A 92 -10.71 1.71 -8.44
CA LYS A 92 -10.54 0.35 -8.99
C LYS A 92 -9.34 0.25 -9.92
N ARG A 93 -9.12 1.23 -10.80
CA ARG A 93 -7.96 1.24 -11.71
C ARG A 93 -6.65 1.27 -10.94
N LEU A 94 -6.56 2.09 -9.88
CA LEU A 94 -5.37 2.18 -9.03
C LEU A 94 -5.15 0.88 -8.24
N ILE A 95 -6.21 0.27 -7.69
CA ILE A 95 -6.10 -0.99 -6.94
C ILE A 95 -5.64 -2.13 -7.85
N LEU A 96 -6.24 -2.29 -9.03
CA LEU A 96 -5.83 -3.32 -9.99
C LEU A 96 -4.40 -3.09 -10.51
N LEU A 97 -4.00 -1.83 -10.73
CA LEU A 97 -2.61 -1.50 -11.08
C LEU A 97 -1.66 -1.92 -9.95
N ASN A 98 -2.00 -1.63 -8.69
CA ASN A 98 -1.21 -2.04 -7.54
C ASN A 98 -1.08 -3.57 -7.46
N GLU A 99 -2.18 -4.32 -7.65
CA GLU A 99 -2.15 -5.79 -7.61
C GLU A 99 -1.28 -6.37 -8.75
N ALA A 100 -1.34 -5.79 -9.95
CA ALA A 100 -0.46 -6.17 -11.06
C ALA A 100 1.02 -5.87 -10.75
N VAL A 101 1.32 -4.67 -10.24
CA VAL A 101 2.67 -4.27 -9.82
C VAL A 101 3.20 -5.18 -8.71
N MET A 102 2.36 -5.53 -7.73
CA MET A 102 2.70 -6.46 -6.65
C MET A 102 3.16 -7.81 -7.21
N LEU A 103 2.34 -8.43 -8.06
CA LEU A 103 2.63 -9.75 -8.63
C LEU A 103 3.89 -9.73 -9.52
N ALA A 104 4.12 -8.66 -10.27
CA ALA A 104 5.29 -8.52 -11.14
C ALA A 104 6.59 -8.21 -10.35
N SER A 105 6.52 -7.38 -9.32
CA SER A 105 7.69 -6.87 -8.59
C SER A 105 8.29 -7.90 -7.62
N ILE A 106 7.48 -8.79 -7.03
CA ILE A 106 7.94 -9.84 -6.11
C ILE A 106 9.03 -10.74 -6.74
N PRO A 107 8.80 -11.40 -7.90
CA PRO A 107 9.82 -12.26 -8.50
C PRO A 107 11.07 -11.48 -8.91
N LEU A 108 10.91 -10.23 -9.38
CA LEU A 108 12.03 -9.36 -9.72
C LEU A 108 12.91 -9.06 -8.50
N LEU A 109 12.29 -8.77 -7.36
CA LEU A 109 12.99 -8.53 -6.09
C LEU A 109 13.74 -9.79 -5.63
N VAL A 110 13.08 -10.94 -5.64
CA VAL A 110 13.69 -12.22 -5.23
C VAL A 110 14.90 -12.55 -6.11
N CYS A 111 14.77 -12.40 -7.43
CA CYS A 111 15.85 -12.61 -8.37
C CYS A 111 17.01 -11.62 -8.14
N GLY A 112 16.70 -10.34 -7.93
CA GLY A 112 17.69 -9.30 -7.65
C GLY A 112 18.47 -9.55 -6.35
N LEU A 113 17.78 -9.91 -5.27
CA LEU A 113 18.40 -10.24 -3.98
C LEU A 113 19.26 -11.50 -4.08
N LYS A 114 18.79 -12.55 -4.77
CA LYS A 114 19.59 -13.76 -5.04
C LYS A 114 20.85 -13.43 -5.83
N LYS A 115 20.77 -12.55 -6.83
CA LYS A 115 21.93 -12.11 -7.62
C LYS A 115 22.94 -11.35 -6.76
N GLN A 116 22.50 -10.39 -5.95
CA GLN A 116 23.41 -9.65 -5.06
C GLN A 116 24.04 -10.54 -4.00
N LYS A 117 23.31 -11.55 -3.50
CA LYS A 117 23.84 -12.58 -2.62
C LYS A 117 24.96 -13.37 -3.30
N ARG A 118 24.72 -13.89 -4.51
CA ARG A 118 25.72 -14.67 -5.28
C ARG A 118 26.97 -13.85 -5.61
N GLN A 119 26.84 -12.54 -5.76
CA GLN A 119 27.94 -11.62 -6.06
C GLN A 119 28.63 -11.04 -4.82
N ASN A 120 28.22 -11.46 -3.61
CA ASN A 120 28.72 -10.92 -2.32
C ASN A 120 28.55 -9.39 -2.18
N GLN A 121 27.50 -8.83 -2.78
CA GLN A 121 27.24 -7.38 -2.78
C GLN A 121 26.07 -6.96 -1.88
N LEU A 122 25.52 -7.88 -1.06
CA LEU A 122 24.39 -7.58 -0.18
C LEU A 122 24.67 -6.42 0.80
N TRP A 123 25.92 -6.21 1.19
CA TRP A 123 26.31 -5.15 2.12
C TRP A 123 25.99 -3.75 1.57
N ARG A 124 25.97 -3.56 0.25
CA ARG A 124 25.62 -2.29 -0.40
C ARG A 124 24.17 -1.88 -0.18
N LEU A 125 23.30 -2.82 0.20
CA LEU A 125 21.89 -2.55 0.50
C LEU A 125 21.71 -1.95 1.90
N ILE A 126 22.69 -2.06 2.81
CA ILE A 126 22.54 -1.63 4.20
C ILE A 126 22.27 -0.13 4.30
N LEU A 127 23.11 0.71 3.68
CA LEU A 127 22.96 2.16 3.74
C LEU A 127 21.67 2.65 3.04
N PRO A 128 21.34 2.22 1.81
CA PRO A 128 20.07 2.55 1.17
C PRO A 128 18.84 2.17 2.02
N PHE A 129 18.85 1.01 2.68
CA PHE A 129 17.75 0.62 3.58
C PHE A 129 17.67 1.53 4.82
N GLN A 130 18.80 1.90 5.43
CA GLN A 130 18.81 2.84 6.55
C GLN A 130 18.21 4.20 6.16
N MET A 131 18.63 4.74 5.01
CA MET A 131 18.06 5.99 4.48
C MET A 131 16.56 5.86 4.19
N LEU A 132 16.15 4.71 3.62
CA LEU A 132 14.74 4.44 3.36
C LEU A 132 13.91 4.42 4.66
N PHE A 133 14.39 3.77 5.73
CA PHE A 133 13.69 3.77 7.01
C PHE A 133 13.53 5.18 7.59
N ILE A 134 14.58 6.01 7.53
CA ILE A 134 14.51 7.40 7.99
C ILE A 134 13.45 8.18 7.19
N LEU A 135 13.47 8.04 5.86
CA LEU A 135 12.51 8.69 4.97
C LEU A 135 11.07 8.26 5.27
N LEU A 136 10.82 6.96 5.46
CA LEU A 136 9.49 6.43 5.74
C LEU A 136 8.97 6.83 7.12
N LEU A 137 9.82 6.81 8.14
CA LEU A 137 9.41 7.25 9.49
C LEU A 137 9.05 8.73 9.49
N PHE A 138 9.85 9.57 8.83
CA PHE A 138 9.60 11.01 8.75
C PHE A 138 8.34 11.32 7.92
N SER A 139 8.23 10.77 6.71
CA SER A 139 7.06 10.99 5.85
C SER A 139 5.78 10.39 6.43
N GLY A 140 5.88 9.22 7.06
CA GLY A 140 4.76 8.57 7.76
C GLY A 140 4.27 9.39 8.95
N PHE A 141 5.19 9.92 9.77
CA PHE A 141 4.83 10.81 10.88
C PHE A 141 4.10 12.08 10.39
N MET A 142 4.60 12.71 9.32
CA MET A 142 3.94 13.86 8.71
C MET A 142 2.54 13.51 8.15
N GLY A 143 2.41 12.36 7.50
CA GLY A 143 1.13 11.89 6.96
C GLY A 143 0.09 11.60 8.03
N ILE A 144 0.48 11.00 9.16
CA ILE A 144 -0.43 10.69 10.27
C ILE A 144 -0.88 11.97 11.00
N THR A 145 0.05 12.88 11.27
CA THR A 145 -0.23 14.11 12.04
C THR A 145 -1.09 15.12 11.28
N ASN A 146 -1.06 15.10 9.94
CA ASN A 146 -1.90 15.95 9.10
C ASN A 146 -2.60 15.14 8.00
N PHE A 147 -3.34 14.12 8.43
CA PHE A 147 -3.98 13.17 7.53
C PHE A 147 -4.95 13.83 6.56
N ASN A 148 -5.78 14.78 7.00
CA ASN A 148 -6.73 15.47 6.13
C ASN A 148 -6.04 16.19 4.96
N ALA A 149 -4.98 16.96 5.21
CA ALA A 149 -4.24 17.62 4.13
C ALA A 149 -3.55 16.61 3.21
N PHE A 150 -3.03 15.51 3.76
CA PHE A 150 -2.46 14.41 2.97
C PHE A 150 -3.52 13.77 2.07
N PHE A 151 -4.69 13.46 2.61
CA PHE A 151 -5.84 12.88 1.90
C PHE A 151 -6.25 13.77 0.72
N ILE A 152 -6.44 15.07 0.96
CA ILE A 152 -6.82 16.02 -0.10
C ILE A 152 -5.73 16.10 -1.20
N LYS A 153 -4.45 16.22 -0.82
CA LYS A 153 -3.34 16.29 -1.79
C LYS A 153 -3.21 15.00 -2.60
N PHE A 154 -3.40 13.83 -1.98
CA PHE A 154 -3.43 12.56 -2.68
C PHE A 154 -4.54 12.55 -3.74
N HIS A 155 -5.74 13.01 -3.41
CA HIS A 155 -6.85 13.03 -4.36
C HIS A 155 -6.57 13.95 -5.55
N TYR A 156 -5.98 15.13 -5.33
CA TYR A 156 -5.56 16.00 -6.43
C TYR A 156 -4.44 15.42 -7.29
N LEU A 157 -3.55 14.60 -6.73
CA LEU A 157 -2.47 13.97 -7.48
C LEU A 157 -2.96 12.84 -8.39
N PHE A 158 -3.92 12.05 -7.91
CA PHE A 158 -4.37 10.83 -8.59
C PHE A 158 -5.68 10.99 -9.37
N PHE A 159 -6.49 11.99 -9.06
CA PHE A 159 -7.79 12.23 -9.70
C PHE A 159 -7.85 13.66 -10.25
N SER A 160 -8.27 13.79 -11.50
CA SER A 160 -8.43 15.07 -12.19
C SER A 160 -9.82 15.71 -12.00
N ASN A 161 -10.66 15.12 -11.14
CA ASN A 161 -12.04 15.50 -10.88
C ASN A 161 -12.29 15.62 -9.36
N MET A 162 -13.49 16.10 -9.00
CA MET A 162 -13.92 16.26 -7.61
C MET A 162 -14.91 15.18 -7.16
N ASP A 163 -15.00 14.07 -7.89
CA ASP A 163 -16.00 13.03 -7.64
C ASP A 163 -15.81 12.29 -6.32
N TRP A 164 -14.67 12.49 -5.66
CA TRP A 164 -14.35 11.98 -4.32
C TRP A 164 -15.03 12.75 -3.18
N LEU A 165 -15.67 13.89 -3.46
CA LEU A 165 -16.47 14.64 -2.48
C LEU A 165 -17.91 14.12 -2.44
N PHE A 166 -18.18 13.20 -1.52
CA PHE A 166 -19.51 12.60 -1.38
C PHE A 166 -20.44 13.45 -0.49
N ASP A 167 -21.70 13.66 -0.92
CA ASP A 167 -22.77 14.13 -0.03
C ASP A 167 -23.32 12.93 0.77
N PRO A 168 -23.25 12.92 2.11
CA PRO A 168 -23.75 11.81 2.93
C PRO A 168 -25.25 11.52 2.77
N ARG A 169 -26.04 12.45 2.23
CA ARG A 169 -27.48 12.27 2.01
C ARG A 169 -27.78 11.41 0.78
N THR A 170 -26.99 11.57 -0.27
CA THR A 170 -27.18 10.85 -1.54
C THR A 170 -26.25 9.65 -1.66
N THR A 171 -25.08 9.72 -1.02
CA THR A 171 -24.07 8.64 -0.96
C THR A 171 -23.69 8.34 0.51
N PRO A 172 -24.61 7.76 1.30
CA PRO A 172 -24.42 7.48 2.73
C PRO A 172 -23.31 6.46 3.02
N ILE A 173 -22.80 5.71 2.03
CA ILE A 173 -21.70 4.77 2.24
C ILE A 173 -20.43 5.45 2.79
N ILE A 174 -20.26 6.75 2.60
CA ILE A 174 -19.16 7.53 3.22
C ILE A 174 -19.19 7.47 4.75
N LEU A 175 -20.36 7.31 5.35
CA LEU A 175 -20.54 7.24 6.80
C LEU A 175 -19.98 5.95 7.40
N LEU A 176 -19.76 4.92 6.57
CA LEU A 176 -19.06 3.69 6.99
C LEU A 176 -17.54 3.89 7.00
N MET A 177 -17.04 4.85 6.22
CA MET A 177 -15.62 5.15 6.02
C MET A 177 -15.32 6.62 6.37
N PRO A 178 -15.55 7.07 7.62
CA PRO A 178 -15.21 8.44 8.00
C PRO A 178 -13.69 8.68 7.94
N GLU A 179 -13.24 9.92 8.05
CA GLU A 179 -11.79 10.26 8.04
C GLU A 179 -10.95 9.33 8.93
N LYS A 180 -11.42 9.07 10.16
CA LYS A 180 -10.74 8.18 11.12
C LYS A 180 -10.50 6.77 10.56
N PHE A 181 -11.41 6.23 9.76
CA PHE A 181 -11.23 4.93 9.12
C PHE A 181 -10.01 4.97 8.19
N PHE A 182 -9.92 5.99 7.33
CA PHE A 182 -8.78 6.13 6.42
C PHE A 182 -7.46 6.41 7.15
N THR A 183 -7.47 7.20 8.23
CA THR A 183 -6.28 7.45 9.06
C THR A 183 -5.76 6.16 9.70
N VAL A 184 -6.66 5.32 10.22
CA VAL A 184 -6.30 4.01 10.80
C VAL A 184 -5.72 3.09 9.73
N LEU A 185 -6.37 2.99 8.57
CA LEU A 185 -5.86 2.16 7.46
C LEU A 185 -4.51 2.66 6.94
N PHE A 186 -4.29 3.98 6.90
CA PHE A 186 -2.98 4.55 6.54
C PHE A 186 -1.89 4.18 7.56
N GLY A 187 -2.19 4.25 8.86
CA GLY A 187 -1.28 3.82 9.91
C GLY A 187 -0.94 2.32 9.81
N LEU A 188 -1.94 1.47 9.56
CA LEU A 188 -1.74 0.04 9.36
C LEU A 188 -0.91 -0.24 8.10
N TRP A 189 -1.18 0.47 7.00
CA TRP A 189 -0.44 0.36 5.75
C TRP A 189 1.04 0.70 5.95
N LEU A 190 1.32 1.80 6.65
CA LEU A 190 2.69 2.17 7.02
C LEU A 190 3.34 1.10 7.92
N GLY A 191 2.61 0.61 8.93
CA GLY A 191 3.06 -0.44 9.84
C GLY A 191 3.46 -1.72 9.10
N PHE A 192 2.58 -2.25 8.25
CA PHE A 192 2.87 -3.44 7.43
C PHE A 192 4.02 -3.20 6.45
N THR A 193 4.08 -2.02 5.83
CA THR A 193 5.20 -1.64 4.95
C THR A 193 6.53 -1.73 5.70
N LEU A 194 6.61 -1.14 6.90
CA LEU A 194 7.80 -1.18 7.75
C LEU A 194 8.16 -2.61 8.16
N ILE A 195 7.17 -3.42 8.57
CA ILE A 195 7.39 -4.83 8.93
C ILE A 195 8.00 -5.61 7.77
N ILE A 196 7.44 -5.49 6.57
CA ILE A 196 7.95 -6.22 5.38
C ILE A 196 9.38 -5.78 5.05
N LEU A 197 9.67 -4.48 5.10
CA LEU A 197 11.02 -3.96 4.88
C LEU A 197 12.00 -4.42 5.96
N LEU A 198 11.58 -4.47 7.23
CA LEU A 198 12.37 -4.99 8.34
C LEU A 198 12.68 -6.48 8.16
N LEU A 199 11.74 -7.28 7.66
CA LEU A 199 11.97 -8.69 7.34
C LEU A 199 13.02 -8.84 6.22
N ILE A 200 12.91 -8.06 5.14
CA ILE A 200 13.90 -8.05 4.05
C ILE A 200 15.27 -7.62 4.58
N TRP A 201 15.33 -6.53 5.35
CA TRP A 201 16.58 -6.02 5.92
C TRP A 201 17.21 -6.99 6.94
N GLY A 202 16.38 -7.63 7.77
CA GLY A 202 16.78 -8.66 8.72
C GLY A 202 17.39 -9.87 8.01
N TRP A 203 16.76 -10.33 6.91
CA TRP A 203 17.31 -11.38 6.06
C TRP A 203 18.65 -10.99 5.44
N ILE A 204 18.80 -9.76 4.92
CA ILE A 204 20.07 -9.24 4.39
C ILE A 204 21.16 -9.31 5.46
N LYS A 205 20.90 -8.79 6.67
CA LYS A 205 21.86 -8.81 7.78
C LYS A 205 22.23 -10.23 8.22
N LEU A 206 21.26 -11.14 8.29
CA LEU A 206 21.51 -12.54 8.61
C LEU A 206 22.43 -13.20 7.58
N MET A 207 22.17 -12.99 6.28
CA MET A 207 23.01 -13.55 5.22
C MET A 207 24.44 -12.99 5.25
N LEU A 208 24.60 -11.70 5.53
CA LEU A 208 25.92 -11.10 5.71
C LEU A 208 26.65 -11.69 6.91
N ARG A 209 25.98 -11.86 8.06
CA ARG A 209 26.57 -12.48 9.25
C ARG A 209 27.07 -13.90 8.96
N ILE A 210 26.27 -14.71 8.27
CA ILE A 210 26.67 -16.08 7.87
C ILE A 210 27.88 -16.05 6.93
N PHE A 211 27.89 -15.15 5.95
CA PHE A 211 29.00 -15.00 5.00
C PHE A 211 30.31 -14.63 5.72
N PHE A 212 30.29 -13.64 6.61
CA PHE A 212 31.49 -13.23 7.34
C PHE A 212 31.96 -14.28 8.35
N ASN A 213 31.05 -15.04 8.97
CA ASN A 213 31.43 -16.13 9.85
C ASN A 213 32.15 -17.26 9.10
N LYS A 214 31.66 -17.63 7.91
CA LYS A 214 32.31 -18.64 7.05
C LYS A 214 33.68 -18.19 6.53
N ALA A 215 33.89 -16.89 6.36
CA ALA A 215 35.18 -16.34 5.93
C ALA A 215 36.24 -16.29 7.05
N ARG A 216 35.85 -16.48 8.31
CA ARG A 216 36.75 -16.52 9.48
C ARG A 216 37.17 -17.93 9.90
N THR A 217 36.53 -18.96 9.35
CA THR A 217 36.81 -20.40 9.57
C THR A 217 37.58 -20.95 8.39
#